data_AF-A0A941VJJ2-F1
#
_entry.id   AF-A0A941VJJ2-F1
#
_cell.length_a   1.000
_cell.length_b   1.000
_cell.length_c   1.000
_cell.angle_alpha   90.00
_cell.angle_beta   90.00
_cell.angle_gamma   90.00
#
_symmetry.space_group_name_H-M   'P 1'
#
loop_
_entity.id
_entity.type
_entity.pdbx_description
1 polymer ?
#
loop_
_entity_poly.entity_id
_entity_poly.type
_entity_poly.pdbx_seq_one_letter_code
_entity_poly.pdbx_strand_id
1 'polypeptide(L)' 'MMNPLLRLHALGQRIWLDNLSRTLLHDGTLKKLVTDDRIAGVTSNPTIFFKAISDSPHYQDEL' A
#
# COMPACT_ATOMS: atom_id res chain seq x y z
N MET A 1 17.16 10.61 11.83
CA MET A 1 17.79 9.84 10.74
C MET A 1 16.93 9.99 9.49
N MET A 2 17.53 10.04 8.29
CA MET A 2 16.78 10.13 7.03
C MET A 2 16.03 8.82 6.74
N ASN A 3 14.78 8.91 6.28
CA ASN A 3 14.01 7.75 5.83
C ASN A 3 14.76 6.99 4.71
N PRO A 4 15.07 5.70 4.88
CA PRO A 4 15.78 4.91 3.86
C PRO A 4 15.09 4.90 2.50
N LEU A 5 13.76 4.95 2.45
CA LEU A 5 12.98 4.96 1.21
C LEU A 5 13.23 6.24 0.40
N LEU A 6 13.33 7.38 1.09
CA LEU A 6 13.68 8.66 0.45
C LEU A 6 15.10 8.64 -0.11
N ARG A 7 16.03 7.95 0.55
CA ARG A 7 17.40 7.77 0.04
C ARG A 7 17.42 6.92 -1.23
N LEU A 8 16.65 5.82 -1.28
CA LEU A 8 16.52 4.99 -2.49
C LEU A 8 15.88 5.77 -3.63
N HIS A 9 14.86 6.57 -3.34
CA HIS A 9 14.24 7.45 -4.32
C HIS A 9 15.25 8.48 -4.90
N ALA A 10 16.10 9.07 -4.07
CA ALA A 10 17.16 9.99 -4.51
C ALA A 10 18.21 9.31 -5.41
N LEU A 11 18.41 8.00 -5.27
CA LEU A 11 19.26 7.17 -6.13
C LEU A 11 18.56 6.72 -7.42
N GLY A 12 17.29 7.11 -7.62
CA GLY A 12 16.50 6.75 -8.80
C GLY A 12 15.72 5.44 -8.69
N GLN A 13 15.82 4.72 -7.57
CA GLN A 13 15.05 3.49 -7.35
C GLN A 13 13.62 3.79 -6.92
N ARG A 14 12.66 3.10 -7.52
CA ARG A 14 11.23 3.24 -7.22
C ARG A 14 10.76 2.05 -6.39
N ILE A 15 10.21 2.32 -5.21
CA ILE A 15 9.74 1.29 -4.29
C ILE A 15 8.24 1.11 -4.45
N TRP A 16 7.81 -0.15 -4.51
CA TRP A 16 6.41 -0.54 -4.65
C TRP A 16 5.95 -1.25 -3.38
N LEU A 17 4.69 -1.03 -3.00
CA LEU A 17 4.05 -1.74 -1.91
C LEU A 17 3.39 -3.03 -2.44
N ASP A 18 3.84 -4.19 -1.97
CA ASP A 18 3.24 -5.48 -2.31
C ASP A 18 2.05 -5.83 -1.40
N ASN A 19 1.08 -4.92 -1.38
CA ASN A 19 -0.18 -5.08 -0.67
C ASN A 19 -1.21 -4.08 -1.19
N LEU A 20 -2.48 -4.47 -1.18
CA LEU A 20 -3.61 -3.61 -1.49
C LEU A 20 -4.86 -4.10 -0.77
N SER A 21 -5.52 -3.21 -0.03
CA SER A 21 -6.80 -3.47 0.61
C SER A 21 -7.63 -2.18 0.70
N ARG A 22 -8.95 -2.32 0.86
CA ARG A 22 -9.84 -1.17 1.13
C ARG A 22 -9.49 -0.46 2.42
N THR A 23 -9.03 -1.18 3.44
CA THR A 23 -8.55 -0.57 4.69
C THR A 23 -7.45 0.45 4.42
N LEU A 24 -6.41 0.07 3.66
CA LEU A 24 -5.29 0.95 3.29
C LEU A 24 -5.74 2.22 2.54
N LEU A 25 -6.84 2.14 1.79
CA LEU A 25 -7.44 3.27 1.08
C LEU A 25 -8.26 4.15 2.02
N HIS A 26 -9.15 3.56 2.81
CA HIS A 26 -10.11 4.28 3.66
C HIS A 26 -9.46 4.96 4.85
N ASP A 27 -8.47 4.33 5.49
CA ASP A 27 -7.79 4.90 6.66
C ASP A 27 -6.69 5.92 6.29
N GLY A 28 -6.48 6.13 4.98
CA GLY A 28 -5.49 7.06 4.46
C GLY A 28 -4.04 6.59 4.57
N THR A 29 -3.78 5.34 4.96
CA THR A 29 -2.43 4.78 5.08
C THR A 29 -1.72 4.80 3.72
N LEU A 30 -2.36 4.35 2.65
CA LEU A 30 -1.74 4.37 1.32
C LEU A 30 -1.39 5.80 0.88
N LYS A 31 -2.24 6.79 1.21
CA LYS A 31 -1.97 8.19 0.92
C LYS A 31 -0.70 8.66 1.63
N LYS A 32 -0.55 8.35 2.93
CA LYS A 32 0.66 8.69 3.71
C LYS A 32 1.90 8.02 3.13
N LEU A 33 1.83 6.74 2.78
CA LEU A 33 2.94 6.01 2.16
C LEU A 33 3.39 6.64 0.82
N VAL A 34 2.46 7.16 0.03
CA VAL A 34 2.80 7.87 -1.21
C VAL A 34 3.42 9.24 -0.92
N THR A 35 2.84 10.02 0.00
CA THR A 35 3.28 11.40 0.27
C THR A 35 4.59 11.46 1.04
N ASP A 36 4.73 10.62 2.06
CA ASP A 36 5.77 10.73 3.08
C ASP A 36 6.95 9.78 2.75
N ASP A 37 6.63 8.60 2.21
CA ASP A 37 7.62 7.54 1.94
C ASP A 37 7.96 7.35 0.45
N ARG A 38 7.28 8.07 -0.45
CA ARG A 38 7.47 7.99 -1.91
C ARG A 38 7.25 6.60 -2.49
N ILE A 39 6.32 5.83 -1.93
CA ILE A 39 5.82 4.63 -2.60
C ILE A 39 5.30 5.01 -3.98
N ALA A 40 5.85 4.37 -5.01
CA ALA A 40 5.66 4.74 -6.41
C ALA A 40 4.62 3.87 -7.13
N GLY A 41 4.16 2.80 -6.49
CA GLY A 41 3.19 1.87 -7.04
C GLY A 41 2.74 0.85 -6.00
N VAL A 42 1.70 0.10 -6.34
CA VAL A 42 1.19 -1.02 -5.56
C VAL A 42 1.11 -2.24 -6.45
N THR A 43 1.39 -3.41 -5.89
CA THR A 43 1.07 -4.70 -6.52
C THR A 43 -0.01 -5.42 -5.73
N SER A 44 -0.78 -6.23 -6.45
CA SER A 44 -1.69 -7.20 -5.86
C SER A 44 -1.47 -8.55 -6.52
N ASN A 45 -2.03 -9.58 -5.91
CA ASN A 45 -2.13 -10.92 -6.45
C ASN A 45 -3.34 -11.61 -5.81
N PRO A 46 -3.76 -12.80 -6.28
CA PRO A 46 -4.93 -13.50 -5.74
C PRO A 46 -4.86 -13.74 -4.22
N THR A 47 -3.67 -14.03 -3.68
CA THR A 47 -3.49 -14.25 -2.24
C THR A 47 -3.68 -12.97 -1.43
N ILE A 48 -3.19 -11.83 -1.93
CA ILE A 48 -3.39 -10.51 -1.31
C ILE A 48 -4.88 -10.16 -1.28
N PHE A 49 -5.59 -10.34 -2.41
CA PHE A 49 -7.03 -10.06 -2.46
C PHE A 49 -7.84 -10.97 -1.55
N PHE A 50 -7.54 -12.27 -1.55
CA PHE A 50 -8.23 -13.22 -0.69
C PHE A 50 -8.14 -12.80 0.79
N LYS A 51 -6.94 -12.43 1.25
CA LYS A 51 -6.74 -11.92 2.61
C LYS A 51 -7.47 -10.60 2.85
N ALA A 52 -7.34 -9.64 1.94
CA ALA A 52 -8.00 -8.34 2.06
C ALA A 52 -9.53 -8.45 2.21
N ILE A 53 -10.15 -9.36 1.44
CA ILE A 53 -11.60 -9.60 1.48
C ILE A 53 -12.00 -10.36 2.74
N SER A 54 -11.21 -11.37 3.14
CA SER A 54 -11.54 -12.23 4.29
C SER A 54 -11.44 -11.50 5.63
N ASP A 55 -10.51 -10.55 5.74
CA ASP A 55 -10.13 -9.94 7.02
C ASP A 55 -10.72 -8.53 7.25
N SER A 56 -11.37 -7.93 6.24
CA SER A 56 -11.79 -6.52 6.29
C SER A 56 -13.31 -6.34 6.14
N PRO A 57 -13.96 -5.58 7.06
CA PRO A 57 -15.39 -5.30 6.96
C PRO A 57 -15.74 -4.41 5.76
N HIS A 58 -14.74 -3.73 5.16
CA HIS A 58 -14.96 -2.81 4.03
C HIS A 58 -15.39 -3.49 2.73
N TYR A 59 -15.38 -4.82 2.68
CA TYR A 59 -15.88 -5.61 1.55
C TYR A 59 -17.24 -6.24 1.81
N GLN A 60 -17.76 -6.17 3.05
CA GLN A 60 -18.90 -6.98 3.48
C GLN A 60 -20.20 -6.65 2.74
N ASP A 61 -20.42 -5.39 2.37
CA ASP A 61 -21.64 -4.95 1.67
C ASP A 61 -21.68 -5.40 0.20
N GLU A 62 -20.57 -5.92 -0.33
CA GLU A 62 -20.41 -6.33 -1.74
C GLU A 62 -20.21 -7.85 -1.90
N LEU A 63 -20.26 -8.61 -0.79
CA LEU A 63 -20.20 -10.08 -0.76
C LEU A 63 -21.61 -10.70 -0.70
#